data_AF-A0A8I1ZXB5-F1
#
_entry.id   AF-A0A8I1ZXB5-F1
#
_cell.length_a   1.000
_cell.length_b   1.000
_cell.length_c   1.000
_cell.angle_alpha   90.00
_cell.angle_beta   90.00
_cell.angle_gamma   90.00
#
_symmetry.space_group_name_H-M   'P 1'
#
loop_
_entity.id
_entity.type
_entity.pdbx_description
1 polymer ?
#
loop_
_entity_poly.entity_id
_entity_poly.type
_entity_poly.pdbx_seq_one_letter_code
_entity_poly.pdbx_strand_id
1 'polypeptide(L)'
;MGTEHHGGIKLLIKGLITALILVLAIWRPEILVGTFTYQILFLKVYHVIWAMIMWLLIKRMVPRVNSKISMGKIFEKHYSAASAGDSARHEKFQAKLADYTHRMNVGAVKTAIYWLLAVLFVGILFHTGVLNRMWVILTVVFFIFMDQFCVSVWCVFKWIIGNKCCNTCRINNWGYLMAFSTLVFVPSFWTYSVLAMSVIVVIQWEYLYARHPERFYELYNTNLQCRNCDGICKA
;
A
#
# COMPACT_ATOMS: atom_id res chain seq x y z
N MET A 1 25.51 9.65 8.26
CA MET A 1 24.65 10.26 9.30
C MET A 1 23.34 10.87 8.79
N GLY A 2 22.89 10.66 7.53
CA GLY A 2 21.86 11.55 6.92
C GLY A 2 20.49 10.98 6.49
N THR A 3 20.23 9.68 6.55
CA THR A 3 19.01 9.09 5.94
C THR A 3 17.94 8.62 6.93
N GLU A 4 18.32 8.07 8.09
CA GLU A 4 17.34 7.60 9.09
C GLU A 4 16.52 8.75 9.72
N HIS A 5 17.17 9.89 9.98
CA HIS A 5 16.52 11.04 10.61
C HIS A 5 15.40 11.64 9.73
N HIS A 6 15.55 11.55 8.40
CA HIS A 6 14.59 12.11 7.44
C HIS A 6 13.33 11.25 7.28
N GLY A 7 13.43 9.94 7.45
CA GLY A 7 12.30 9.01 7.44
C GLY A 7 11.43 9.15 8.69
N GLY A 8 12.07 9.19 9.86
CA GLY A 8 11.39 9.38 11.15
C GLY A 8 10.63 10.70 11.24
N ILE A 9 11.24 11.82 10.81
CA ILE A 9 10.58 13.14 10.79
C ILE A 9 9.33 13.14 9.89
N LYS A 10 9.41 12.54 8.70
CA LYS A 10 8.25 12.45 7.79
C LYS A 10 7.10 11.64 8.40
N LEU A 11 7.42 10.54 9.09
CA LEU A 11 6.42 9.74 9.78
C LEU A 11 5.79 10.52 10.94
N LEU A 12 6.60 11.22 11.74
CA LEU A 12 6.11 12.06 12.85
C LEU A 12 5.18 13.17 12.34
N ILE A 13 5.56 13.88 11.29
CA ILE A 13 4.72 14.94 10.68
C ILE A 13 3.38 14.35 10.21
N LYS A 14 3.41 13.24 9.47
CA LYS A 14 2.18 12.57 9.01
C LYS A 14 1.33 12.09 10.19
N GLY A 15 1.95 11.54 11.23
CA GLY A 15 1.28 11.10 12.45
C GLY A 15 0.60 12.26 13.20
N LEU A 16 1.29 13.39 13.35
CA LEU A 16 0.73 14.60 13.95
C LEU A 16 -0.44 15.14 13.13
N ILE A 17 -0.35 15.13 11.80
CA ILE A 17 -1.46 15.53 10.91
C ILE A 17 -2.66 14.59 11.08
N THR A 18 -2.44 13.27 11.07
CA THR A 18 -3.52 12.29 11.28
C THR A 18 -4.14 12.45 12.67
N ALA A 19 -3.35 12.62 13.71
CA ALA A 19 -3.83 12.86 15.07
C ALA A 19 -4.65 14.16 15.16
N LEU A 20 -4.16 15.25 14.55
CA LEU A 20 -4.89 16.52 14.50
C LEU A 20 -6.24 16.37 13.80
N ILE A 21 -6.29 15.67 12.66
CA ILE A 21 -7.55 15.42 11.93
C ILE A 21 -8.51 14.59 12.81
N LEU A 22 -8.03 13.57 13.52
CA LEU A 22 -8.87 12.75 14.40
C LEU A 22 -9.38 13.55 15.61
N VAL A 23 -8.55 14.39 16.22
CA VAL A 23 -8.96 15.28 17.31
C VAL A 23 -10.01 16.27 16.81
N LEU A 24 -9.80 16.91 15.66
CA LEU A 24 -10.79 17.80 15.06
C LEU A 24 -12.10 17.07 14.74
N ALA A 25 -12.04 15.80 14.34
CA ALA A 25 -13.24 15.00 14.07
C ALA A 25 -14.08 14.72 15.31
N ILE A 26 -13.44 14.59 16.48
CA ILE A 26 -14.13 14.37 17.75
C ILE A 26 -14.71 15.70 18.27
N TRP A 27 -13.90 16.76 18.28
CA TRP A 27 -14.23 17.98 18.99
C TRP A 27 -14.96 19.02 18.13
N ARG A 28 -14.66 19.10 16.84
CA ARG A 28 -15.15 20.13 15.91
C ARG A 28 -15.40 19.55 14.50
N PRO A 29 -16.28 18.54 14.35
CA PRO A 29 -16.53 17.87 13.06
C PRO A 29 -17.00 18.84 11.96
N GLU A 30 -17.67 19.93 12.31
CA GLU A 30 -18.14 20.96 11.39
C GLU A 30 -16.99 21.69 10.68
N ILE A 31 -15.82 21.85 11.32
CA ILE A 31 -14.65 22.44 10.67
C ILE A 31 -14.14 21.51 9.56
N LEU A 32 -14.11 20.20 9.81
CA LEU A 32 -13.69 19.23 8.81
C LEU A 32 -14.67 19.16 7.64
N VAL A 33 -15.96 19.02 7.93
CA VAL A 33 -17.00 18.97 6.88
C VAL A 33 -17.02 20.28 6.09
N GLY A 34 -16.93 21.42 6.77
CA GLY A 34 -16.87 22.74 6.15
C GLY A 34 -15.66 22.89 5.24
N THR A 35 -14.48 22.46 5.68
CA THR A 35 -13.25 22.49 4.87
C THR A 35 -13.36 21.56 3.65
N PHE A 36 -13.89 20.35 3.83
CA PHE A 36 -13.99 19.35 2.75
C PHE A 36 -15.03 19.73 1.68
N THR A 37 -16.08 20.44 2.09
CA THR A 37 -17.17 20.90 1.21
C THR A 37 -16.98 22.33 0.73
N TYR A 38 -15.96 23.04 1.21
CA TYR A 38 -15.64 24.41 0.82
C TYR A 38 -15.52 24.52 -0.70
N GLN A 39 -16.15 25.54 -1.26
CA GLN A 39 -16.21 25.75 -2.70
C GLN A 39 -15.09 26.69 -3.12
N ILE A 40 -14.16 26.17 -3.91
CA ILE A 40 -13.12 26.92 -4.59
C ILE A 40 -13.59 27.13 -6.03
N LEU A 41 -14.08 28.34 -6.34
CA LEU A 41 -14.69 28.68 -7.63
C LEU A 41 -15.91 27.78 -7.95
N PHE A 42 -15.77 26.82 -8.85
CA PHE A 42 -16.80 25.86 -9.25
C PHE A 42 -16.59 24.46 -8.65
N LEU A 43 -15.44 24.22 -7.98
CA LEU A 43 -15.06 22.92 -7.46
C LEU A 43 -15.04 22.94 -5.94
N LYS A 44 -15.68 21.95 -5.32
CA LYS A 44 -15.51 21.71 -3.88
C LYS A 44 -14.14 21.08 -3.60
N VAL A 45 -13.57 21.32 -2.42
CA VAL A 45 -12.25 20.79 -1.99
C VAL A 45 -12.13 19.28 -2.20
N TYR A 46 -13.19 18.51 -1.93
CA TYR A 46 -13.15 17.06 -2.16
C TYR A 46 -12.91 16.66 -3.63
N HIS A 47 -13.29 17.48 -4.62
CA HIS A 47 -13.00 17.22 -6.04
C HIS A 47 -11.51 17.35 -6.32
N VAL A 48 -10.85 18.33 -5.69
CA VAL A 48 -9.41 18.52 -5.79
C VAL A 48 -8.68 17.34 -5.15
N ILE A 49 -9.13 16.93 -3.96
CA ILE A 49 -8.59 15.74 -3.26
C ILE A 49 -8.78 14.49 -4.10
N TRP A 50 -9.98 14.29 -4.66
CA TRP A 50 -10.26 13.19 -5.56
C TRP A 50 -9.33 13.18 -6.78
N ALA A 51 -9.16 14.31 -7.45
CA ALA A 51 -8.30 14.42 -8.62
C ALA A 51 -6.83 14.12 -8.26
N MET A 52 -6.36 14.60 -7.10
CA MET A 52 -5.04 14.27 -6.58
C MET A 52 -4.87 12.77 -6.32
N ILE A 53 -5.86 12.11 -5.70
CA ILE A 53 -5.82 10.66 -5.45
C ILE A 53 -5.82 9.88 -6.76
N MET A 54 -6.67 10.24 -7.71
CA MET A 54 -6.70 9.62 -9.04
C MET A 54 -5.36 9.77 -9.75
N TRP A 55 -4.78 10.97 -9.73
CA TRP A 55 -3.45 11.23 -10.27
C TRP A 55 -2.36 10.39 -9.59
N LEU A 56 -2.41 10.23 -8.27
CA LEU A 56 -1.48 9.37 -7.53
C LEU A 56 -1.60 7.89 -7.94
N LEU A 57 -2.83 7.38 -8.09
CA LEU A 57 -3.08 6.01 -8.52
C LEU A 57 -2.63 5.79 -9.97
N ILE A 58 -2.92 6.72 -10.87
CA ILE A 58 -2.47 6.67 -12.28
C ILE A 58 -0.94 6.72 -12.36
N LYS A 59 -0.29 7.62 -11.59
CA LYS A 59 1.18 7.68 -11.52
C LYS A 59 1.80 6.37 -11.07
N ARG A 60 1.11 5.58 -10.24
CA ARG A 60 1.58 4.27 -9.80
C ARG A 60 1.50 3.21 -10.92
N MET A 61 0.60 3.36 -11.89
CA MET A 61 0.51 2.49 -13.06
C MET A 61 1.63 2.74 -14.09
N VAL A 62 2.19 3.96 -14.13
CA VAL A 62 3.12 4.40 -15.19
C VAL A 62 4.61 4.24 -14.79
N PRO A 63 5.39 3.39 -15.49
CA PRO A 63 6.80 3.08 -15.18
C PRO A 63 7.77 4.27 -15.20
N ARG A 64 7.49 5.29 -16.02
CA ARG A 64 8.38 6.44 -16.24
C ARG A 64 8.37 7.43 -15.08
N VAL A 65 7.30 7.47 -14.29
CA VAL A 65 7.07 8.56 -13.33
C VAL A 65 7.47 8.16 -11.90
N ASN A 66 7.70 6.87 -11.62
CA ASN A 66 7.93 6.42 -10.25
C ASN A 66 8.97 5.29 -10.10
N SER A 67 10.23 5.66 -9.80
CA SER A 67 11.31 4.72 -9.52
C SER A 67 11.42 4.30 -8.05
N LYS A 68 10.71 4.98 -7.13
CA LYS A 68 10.87 4.79 -5.68
C LYS A 68 9.87 3.82 -5.04
N ILE A 69 8.81 3.44 -5.76
CA ILE A 69 7.80 2.51 -5.22
C ILE A 69 8.33 1.08 -5.26
N SER A 70 8.38 0.43 -4.10
CA SER A 70 8.79 -0.95 -3.93
C SER A 70 10.12 -1.31 -4.60
N MET A 71 11.10 -0.40 -4.53
CA MET A 71 12.41 -0.50 -5.20
C MET A 71 12.32 -0.69 -6.73
N GLY A 72 11.18 -0.29 -7.33
CA GLY A 72 10.94 -0.45 -8.75
C GLY A 72 10.83 -1.90 -9.22
N LYS A 73 10.64 -2.89 -8.33
CA LYS A 73 10.60 -4.34 -8.63
C LYS A 73 9.58 -4.73 -9.71
N ILE A 74 8.57 -3.89 -9.91
CA ILE A 74 7.54 -4.04 -10.94
C ILE A 74 8.12 -3.81 -12.34
N PHE A 75 9.19 -3.03 -12.45
CA PHE A 75 9.76 -2.57 -13.70
C PHE A 75 11.05 -3.30 -14.03
N GLU A 76 11.15 -3.75 -15.27
CA GLU A 76 12.31 -4.46 -15.83
C GLU A 76 13.62 -3.69 -15.68
N LYS A 77 13.58 -2.36 -15.82
CA LYS A 77 14.75 -1.48 -15.63
C LYS A 77 15.44 -1.58 -14.27
N HIS A 78 14.74 -2.11 -13.26
CA HIS A 78 15.27 -2.31 -11.90
C HIS A 78 15.49 -3.80 -11.57
N TYR A 79 15.36 -4.69 -12.56
CA TYR A 79 15.74 -6.08 -12.43
C TYR A 79 17.25 -6.22 -12.68
N SER A 80 17.97 -6.68 -11.67
CA SER A 80 19.38 -7.08 -11.80
C SER A 80 19.48 -8.57 -11.53
N ALA A 81 19.64 -9.33 -12.61
CA ALA A 81 19.73 -10.78 -12.57
C ALA A 81 20.93 -11.23 -11.73
N ALA A 82 20.70 -12.07 -10.73
CA ALA A 82 21.78 -12.81 -10.09
C ALA A 82 22.35 -13.83 -11.10
N SER A 83 23.67 -13.83 -11.29
CA SER A 83 24.37 -14.69 -12.27
C SER A 83 24.07 -16.17 -12.02
N ALA A 84 23.25 -16.77 -12.88
CA ALA A 84 22.97 -18.21 -12.89
C ALA A 84 23.90 -18.89 -13.91
N GLY A 85 25.11 -19.22 -13.48
CA GLY A 85 26.17 -19.75 -14.34
C GLY A 85 26.14 -21.26 -14.64
N ASP A 86 25.01 -21.97 -14.50
CA ASP A 86 24.92 -23.40 -14.83
C ASP A 86 23.48 -23.88 -15.09
N SER A 87 23.27 -24.82 -16.02
CA SER A 87 21.95 -25.36 -16.40
C SER A 87 21.31 -26.20 -15.28
N ALA A 88 22.08 -27.07 -14.62
CA ALA A 88 21.62 -27.84 -13.45
C ALA A 88 21.32 -26.94 -12.23
N ARG A 89 22.05 -25.81 -12.13
CA ARG A 89 21.76 -24.76 -11.15
C ARG A 89 20.45 -24.05 -11.51
N HIS A 90 20.15 -23.85 -12.79
CA HIS A 90 18.94 -23.18 -13.25
C HIS A 90 17.66 -23.94 -12.84
N GLU A 91 17.61 -25.26 -13.02
CA GLU A 91 16.45 -26.08 -12.65
C GLU A 91 16.17 -26.06 -11.14
N LYS A 92 17.22 -26.24 -10.31
CA LYS A 92 17.12 -26.15 -8.86
C LYS A 92 16.68 -24.75 -8.39
N PHE A 93 17.07 -23.71 -9.11
CA PHE A 93 16.65 -22.34 -8.83
C PHE A 93 15.19 -22.09 -9.23
N GLN A 94 14.71 -22.62 -10.36
CA GLN A 94 13.30 -22.55 -10.75
C GLN A 94 12.39 -23.28 -9.77
N ALA A 95 12.77 -24.48 -9.30
CA ALA A 95 12.03 -25.20 -8.27
C ALA A 95 11.91 -24.38 -6.96
N LYS A 96 12.98 -23.69 -6.55
CA LYS A 96 12.95 -22.77 -5.40
C LYS A 96 12.07 -21.55 -5.63
N LEU A 97 12.03 -21.01 -6.84
CA LEU A 97 11.16 -19.88 -7.18
C LEU A 97 9.68 -20.29 -7.11
N ALA A 98 9.34 -21.50 -7.57
CA ALA A 98 8.00 -22.05 -7.47
C ALA A 98 7.56 -22.23 -6.01
N ASP A 99 8.40 -22.83 -5.16
CA ASP A 99 8.10 -22.98 -3.72
C ASP A 99 7.96 -21.61 -3.03
N TYR A 100 8.86 -20.67 -3.32
CA TYR A 100 8.77 -19.30 -2.80
C TYR A 100 7.45 -18.62 -3.22
N THR A 101 7.10 -18.69 -4.51
CA THR A 101 5.86 -18.13 -5.05
C THR A 101 4.65 -18.74 -4.36
N HIS A 102 4.63 -20.05 -4.16
CA HIS A 102 3.55 -20.74 -3.45
C HIS A 102 3.40 -20.24 -2.00
N ARG A 103 4.49 -20.16 -1.24
CA ARG A 103 4.47 -19.61 0.13
C ARG A 103 3.97 -18.17 0.19
N MET A 104 4.42 -17.35 -0.76
CA MET A 104 3.98 -15.95 -0.88
C MET A 104 2.50 -15.84 -1.23
N ASN A 105 1.98 -16.73 -2.07
CA ASN A 105 0.56 -16.78 -2.41
C ASN A 105 -0.29 -17.12 -1.19
N VAL A 106 0.11 -18.13 -0.41
CA VAL A 106 -0.60 -18.50 0.83
C VAL A 106 -0.58 -17.34 1.84
N GLY A 107 0.56 -16.69 2.03
CA GLY A 107 0.67 -15.52 2.91
C GLY A 107 -0.19 -14.33 2.47
N ALA A 108 -0.28 -14.09 1.15
CA ALA A 108 -1.13 -13.06 0.59
C ALA A 108 -2.63 -13.38 0.76
N VAL A 109 -3.04 -14.63 0.58
CA VAL A 109 -4.43 -15.07 0.82
C VAL A 109 -4.81 -14.89 2.29
N LYS A 110 -3.95 -15.30 3.23
CA LYS A 110 -4.20 -15.07 4.67
C LYS A 110 -4.37 -13.59 4.97
N THR A 111 -3.48 -12.74 4.44
CA THR A 111 -3.59 -11.28 4.59
C THR A 111 -4.89 -10.74 3.99
N ALA A 112 -5.30 -11.22 2.81
CA ALA A 112 -6.55 -10.83 2.18
C ALA A 112 -7.76 -11.15 3.07
N ILE A 113 -7.78 -12.34 3.67
CA ILE A 113 -8.85 -12.77 4.59
C ILE A 113 -8.90 -11.84 5.82
N TYR A 114 -7.77 -11.59 6.48
CA TYR A 114 -7.73 -10.67 7.62
C TYR A 114 -8.19 -9.26 7.24
N TRP A 115 -7.84 -8.80 6.04
CA TRP A 115 -8.27 -7.51 5.56
C TRP A 115 -9.78 -7.46 5.28
N LEU A 116 -10.34 -8.49 4.64
CA LEU A 116 -11.77 -8.60 4.42
C LEU A 116 -12.55 -8.59 5.74
N LEU A 117 -12.03 -9.27 6.78
CA LEU A 117 -12.62 -9.21 8.12
C LEU A 117 -12.57 -7.81 8.72
N ALA A 118 -11.47 -7.06 8.53
CA ALA A 118 -11.36 -5.68 8.99
C ALA A 118 -12.34 -4.74 8.26
N VAL A 119 -12.49 -4.90 6.94
CA VAL A 119 -13.47 -4.14 6.15
C VAL A 119 -14.89 -4.50 6.57
N LEU A 120 -15.19 -5.78 6.78
CA LEU A 120 -16.48 -6.24 7.26
C LEU A 120 -16.80 -5.66 8.64
N PHE A 121 -15.82 -5.62 9.55
CA PHE A 121 -15.97 -5.00 10.86
C PHE A 121 -16.34 -3.51 10.76
N VAL A 122 -15.64 -2.75 9.91
CA VAL A 122 -16.00 -1.34 9.62
C VAL A 122 -17.42 -1.24 9.03
N GLY A 123 -17.79 -2.16 8.15
CA GLY A 123 -19.13 -2.23 7.56
C GLY A 123 -20.24 -2.47 8.58
N ILE A 124 -20.01 -3.38 9.53
CA ILE A 124 -20.93 -3.66 10.65
C ILE A 124 -21.10 -2.40 11.51
N LEU A 125 -20.00 -1.74 11.87
CA LEU A 125 -20.06 -0.50 12.66
C LEU A 125 -20.79 0.63 11.90
N PHE A 126 -20.66 0.69 10.59
CA PHE A 126 -21.40 1.66 9.76
C PHE A 126 -22.90 1.33 9.69
N HIS A 127 -23.27 0.07 9.47
CA HIS A 127 -24.68 -0.34 9.37
C HIS A 127 -25.44 -0.26 10.70
N THR A 128 -24.75 -0.47 11.82
CA THR A 128 -25.29 -0.30 13.17
C THR A 128 -25.40 1.17 13.60
N GLY A 129 -24.95 2.10 12.77
CA GLY A 129 -25.00 3.54 13.04
C GLY A 129 -23.91 4.05 14.00
N VAL A 130 -23.01 3.18 14.46
CA VAL A 130 -21.86 3.56 15.31
C VAL A 130 -20.90 4.47 14.54
N LEU A 131 -20.63 4.15 13.27
CA LEU A 131 -19.86 5.01 12.38
C LEU A 131 -20.79 5.75 11.42
N ASN A 132 -20.63 7.07 11.35
CA ASN A 132 -21.25 7.88 10.31
C ASN A 132 -20.35 7.94 9.05
N ARG A 133 -20.84 8.57 7.97
CA ARG A 133 -20.10 8.68 6.70
C ARG A 133 -18.74 9.37 6.86
N MET A 134 -18.65 10.39 7.71
CA MET A 134 -17.39 11.09 7.99
C MET A 134 -16.38 10.13 8.62
N TRP A 135 -16.79 9.37 9.63
CA TRP A 135 -15.95 8.39 10.30
C TRP A 135 -15.46 7.29 9.35
N VAL A 136 -16.30 6.82 8.42
CA VAL A 136 -15.86 5.87 7.38
C VAL A 136 -14.77 6.49 6.49
N ILE A 137 -14.92 7.74 6.06
CA ILE A 137 -13.87 8.43 5.27
C ILE A 137 -12.59 8.59 6.09
N LEU A 138 -12.69 8.87 7.40
CA LEU A 138 -11.53 8.97 8.29
C LEU A 138 -10.77 7.64 8.46
N THR A 139 -11.46 6.49 8.35
CA THR A 139 -10.77 5.19 8.34
C THR A 139 -9.75 5.08 7.21
N VAL A 140 -10.02 5.69 6.05
CA VAL A 140 -9.08 5.72 4.91
C VAL A 140 -7.80 6.46 5.28
N VAL A 141 -7.93 7.65 5.88
CA VAL A 141 -6.78 8.47 6.31
C VAL A 141 -5.96 7.70 7.36
N PHE A 142 -6.65 7.07 8.31
CA PHE A 142 -6.02 6.23 9.31
C PHE A 142 -5.28 5.04 8.69
N PHE A 143 -5.89 4.31 7.75
CA PHE A 143 -5.24 3.17 7.09
C PHE A 143 -4.06 3.57 6.21
N ILE A 144 -4.12 4.70 5.51
CA ILE A 144 -2.96 5.25 4.79
C ILE A 144 -1.80 5.52 5.77
N PHE A 145 -2.09 6.10 6.94
CA PHE A 145 -1.06 6.32 7.96
C PHE A 145 -0.52 5.00 8.52
N MET A 146 -1.39 4.04 8.84
CA MET A 146 -1.00 2.72 9.35
C MET A 146 -0.10 1.96 8.37
N ASP A 147 -0.37 2.02 7.06
CA ASP A 147 0.50 1.43 6.02
C ASP A 147 1.91 2.03 6.07
N GLN A 148 2.01 3.37 6.15
CA GLN A 148 3.29 4.07 6.25
C GLN A 148 4.03 3.77 7.56
N PHE A 149 3.29 3.65 8.67
CA PHE A 149 3.82 3.24 9.97
C PHE A 149 4.37 1.81 9.91
N CYS A 150 3.63 0.89 9.26
CA CYS A 150 4.05 -0.50 9.10
C CYS A 150 5.38 -0.62 8.38
N VAL A 151 5.55 0.12 7.28
CA VAL A 151 6.79 0.07 6.48
C VAL A 151 7.96 0.75 7.20
N SER A 152 7.71 1.76 8.04
CA SER A 152 8.77 2.59 8.64
C SER A 152 9.21 2.14 10.03
N VAL A 153 8.30 1.59 10.84
CA VAL A 153 8.55 1.25 12.26
C VAL A 153 8.48 -0.25 12.46
N TRP A 154 7.32 -0.83 12.18
CA TRP A 154 7.06 -2.25 12.45
C TRP A 154 5.93 -2.81 11.60
N CYS A 155 6.23 -3.80 10.75
CA CYS A 155 5.26 -4.40 9.85
C CYS A 155 4.73 -5.72 10.42
N VAL A 156 3.45 -5.75 10.83
CA VAL A 156 2.77 -6.97 11.29
C VAL A 156 2.75 -8.04 10.20
N PHE A 157 2.55 -7.64 8.94
CA PHE A 157 2.49 -8.57 7.82
C PHE A 157 3.82 -9.26 7.52
N LYS A 158 4.96 -8.68 7.93
CA LYS A 158 6.27 -9.34 7.86
C LYS A 158 6.24 -10.67 8.62
N TRP A 159 5.61 -10.68 9.79
CA TRP A 159 5.52 -11.86 10.64
C TRP A 159 4.55 -12.91 10.09
N ILE A 160 3.44 -12.46 9.51
CA ILE A 160 2.43 -13.35 8.90
C ILE A 160 2.98 -14.05 7.64
N ILE A 161 3.77 -13.34 6.83
CA ILE A 161 4.30 -13.82 5.54
C ILE A 161 5.68 -14.47 5.70
N GLY A 162 6.41 -14.17 6.79
CA GLY A 162 7.72 -14.75 7.08
C GLY A 162 8.88 -14.15 6.27
N ASN A 163 8.70 -12.95 5.70
CA ASN A 163 9.72 -12.32 4.86
C ASN A 163 10.76 -11.56 5.68
N LYS A 164 11.99 -11.47 5.17
CA LYS A 164 13.07 -10.70 5.81
C LYS A 164 12.89 -9.19 5.67
N CYS A 165 12.40 -8.75 4.51
CA CYS A 165 12.33 -7.34 4.13
C CYS A 165 10.90 -6.94 3.64
N CYS A 166 10.38 -5.78 4.04
CA CYS A 166 9.03 -5.34 3.65
C CYS A 166 8.91 -5.09 2.13
N ASN A 167 10.01 -4.69 1.49
CA ASN A 167 10.08 -4.48 0.04
C ASN A 167 9.98 -5.78 -0.77
N THR A 168 10.30 -6.94 -0.18
CA THR A 168 10.11 -8.25 -0.83
C THR A 168 8.67 -8.75 -0.70
N CYS A 169 7.89 -8.15 0.21
CA CYS A 169 6.51 -8.54 0.46
C CYS A 169 5.61 -8.28 -0.77
N ARG A 170 4.77 -9.28 -1.09
CA ARG A 170 3.80 -9.21 -2.19
C ARG A 170 2.77 -8.09 -1.93
N ILE A 171 2.16 -8.10 -0.75
CA ILE A 171 1.09 -7.18 -0.37
C ILE A 171 1.51 -5.70 -0.21
N ASN A 172 2.81 -5.36 -0.30
CA ASN A 172 3.27 -3.98 -0.16
C ASN A 172 2.61 -3.02 -1.17
N ASN A 173 2.16 -3.53 -2.33
CA ASN A 173 1.46 -2.71 -3.30
C ASN A 173 -0.06 -2.65 -3.09
N TRP A 174 -0.62 -3.51 -2.24
CA TRP A 174 -2.06 -3.55 -1.93
C TRP A 174 -2.51 -2.41 -1.00
N GLY A 175 -1.57 -1.69 -0.36
CA GLY A 175 -1.88 -0.70 0.69
C GLY A 175 -2.95 0.33 0.33
N TYR A 176 -3.00 0.82 -0.92
CA TYR A 176 -4.06 1.74 -1.35
C TYR A 176 -5.42 1.06 -1.56
N LEU A 177 -5.46 -0.14 -2.15
CA LEU A 177 -6.69 -0.90 -2.26
C LEU A 177 -7.23 -1.22 -0.86
N MET A 178 -6.34 -1.62 0.04
CA MET A 178 -6.68 -1.85 1.44
C MET A 178 -7.25 -0.56 2.04
N ALA A 179 -6.50 0.54 2.03
CA ALA A 179 -6.97 1.79 2.61
C ALA A 179 -8.31 2.30 2.03
N PHE A 180 -8.53 2.19 0.71
CA PHE A 180 -9.75 2.67 0.05
C PHE A 180 -10.92 1.68 0.10
N SER A 181 -10.71 0.43 0.50
CA SER A 181 -11.76 -0.60 0.51
C SER A 181 -12.96 -0.26 1.40
N THR A 182 -12.78 0.51 2.48
CA THR A 182 -13.88 0.97 3.34
C THR A 182 -14.81 1.97 2.67
N LEU A 183 -14.37 2.60 1.57
CA LEU A 183 -15.21 3.51 0.79
C LEU A 183 -16.36 2.79 0.08
N VAL A 184 -16.36 1.45 0.02
CA VAL A 184 -17.50 0.67 -0.49
C VAL A 184 -18.81 0.99 0.25
N PHE A 185 -18.73 1.41 1.51
CA PHE A 185 -19.91 1.74 2.32
C PHE A 185 -20.43 3.16 2.11
N VAL A 186 -19.70 4.03 1.40
CA VAL A 186 -20.10 5.42 1.13
C VAL A 186 -20.41 5.56 -0.35
N PRO A 187 -21.68 5.37 -0.78
CA PRO A 187 -22.04 5.40 -2.19
C PRO A 187 -21.90 6.81 -2.76
N SER A 188 -20.95 6.99 -3.68
CA SER A 188 -20.75 8.20 -4.45
C SER A 188 -19.93 7.90 -5.69
N PHE A 189 -20.10 8.69 -6.75
CA PHE A 189 -19.24 8.61 -7.92
C PHE A 189 -17.75 8.78 -7.56
N TRP A 190 -17.44 9.71 -6.64
CA TRP A 190 -16.07 10.02 -6.24
C TRP A 190 -15.40 8.90 -5.45
N THR A 191 -16.15 8.22 -4.57
CA THR A 191 -15.64 7.11 -3.76
C THR A 191 -15.46 5.85 -4.59
N TYR A 192 -16.45 5.51 -5.42
CA TYR A 192 -16.41 4.31 -6.26
C TYR A 192 -15.39 4.41 -7.39
N SER A 193 -15.16 5.59 -7.97
CA SER A 193 -14.10 5.78 -8.96
C SER A 193 -12.70 5.57 -8.37
N VAL A 194 -12.44 6.05 -7.14
CA VAL A 194 -11.18 5.80 -6.43
C VAL A 194 -11.02 4.31 -6.12
N LEU A 195 -12.08 3.67 -5.62
CA LEU A 195 -12.08 2.23 -5.33
C LEU A 195 -11.80 1.42 -6.61
N ALA A 196 -12.51 1.69 -7.71
CA ALA A 196 -12.31 1.03 -8.99
C ALA A 196 -10.88 1.21 -9.51
N MET A 197 -10.34 2.43 -9.45
CA MET A 197 -8.96 2.70 -9.86
C MET A 197 -7.94 1.94 -8.99
N SER A 198 -8.19 1.85 -7.68
CA SER A 198 -7.31 1.08 -6.78
C SER A 198 -7.32 -0.42 -7.08
N VAL A 199 -8.47 -0.98 -7.49
CA VAL A 199 -8.60 -2.37 -7.94
C VAL A 199 -7.83 -2.58 -9.24
N ILE A 200 -7.96 -1.68 -10.22
CA ILE A 200 -7.23 -1.76 -11.50
C ILE A 200 -5.71 -1.80 -11.26
N VAL A 201 -5.20 -0.94 -10.37
CA VAL A 201 -3.77 -0.90 -10.01
C VAL A 201 -3.30 -2.23 -9.42
N VAL A 202 -4.10 -2.85 -8.56
CA VAL A 202 -3.77 -4.17 -7.99
C VAL A 202 -3.86 -5.27 -9.04
N ILE A 203 -4.87 -5.28 -9.91
CA ILE A 203 -4.97 -6.27 -11.00
C ILE A 203 -3.76 -6.20 -11.92
N GLN A 204 -3.36 -4.99 -12.36
CA GLN A 204 -2.16 -4.80 -13.17
C GLN A 204 -0.92 -5.36 -12.47
N TRP A 205 -0.83 -5.12 -11.17
CA TRP A 205 0.30 -5.57 -10.36
C TRP A 205 0.34 -7.10 -10.22
N GLU A 206 -0.80 -7.73 -9.97
CA GLU A 206 -0.94 -9.19 -9.91
C GLU A 206 -0.63 -9.86 -11.24
N TYR A 207 -1.04 -9.25 -12.35
CA TYR A 207 -0.67 -9.70 -13.69
C TYR A 207 0.85 -9.68 -13.91
N LEU A 208 1.52 -8.59 -13.51
CA LEU A 208 2.98 -8.47 -13.63
C LEU A 208 3.73 -9.45 -12.72
N TYR A 209 3.20 -9.70 -11.52
CA TYR A 209 3.74 -10.71 -10.62
C TYR A 209 3.62 -12.13 -11.20
N ALA A 210 2.46 -12.47 -11.78
CA ALA A 210 2.25 -13.77 -12.41
C ALA A 210 3.13 -13.98 -13.66
N ARG A 211 3.35 -12.91 -14.44
CA ARG A 211 4.15 -12.97 -15.67
C ARG A 211 5.66 -12.95 -15.41
N HIS A 212 6.11 -12.25 -14.36
CA HIS A 212 7.53 -12.04 -14.06
C HIS A 212 7.86 -12.26 -12.57
N PRO A 213 7.64 -13.47 -12.02
CA PRO A 213 7.89 -13.77 -10.60
C PRO A 213 9.36 -13.57 -10.20
N GLU A 214 10.30 -13.74 -11.12
CA GLU A 214 11.74 -13.55 -10.92
C GLU A 214 12.11 -12.15 -10.44
N ARG A 215 11.33 -11.13 -10.80
CA ARG A 215 11.60 -9.74 -10.40
C ARG A 215 11.29 -9.48 -8.92
N PHE A 216 10.49 -10.35 -8.30
CA PHE A 216 9.97 -10.21 -6.94
C PHE A 216 10.70 -11.10 -5.92
N TYR A 217 11.67 -11.89 -6.36
CA TYR A 217 12.44 -12.78 -5.50
C TYR A 217 13.87 -12.26 -5.28
N GLU A 218 14.28 -12.11 -4.01
CA GLU A 218 15.59 -11.55 -3.61
C GLU A 218 16.82 -12.34 -4.12
N LEU A 219 16.62 -13.63 -4.42
CA LEU A 219 17.64 -14.49 -5.01
C LEU A 219 17.87 -14.24 -6.50
N TYR A 220 16.88 -13.69 -7.20
CA TYR A 220 16.97 -13.36 -8.63
C TYR A 220 17.18 -11.86 -8.88
N ASN A 221 16.66 -11.01 -7.99
CA ASN A 221 16.79 -9.57 -8.08
C ASN A 221 17.66 -9.03 -6.93
N THR A 222 18.89 -8.64 -7.25
CA THR A 222 19.85 -8.13 -6.25
C THR A 222 19.40 -6.82 -5.60
N ASN A 223 18.52 -6.04 -6.24
CA ASN A 223 17.96 -4.80 -5.68
C ASN A 223 16.96 -5.04 -4.54
N LEU A 224 16.45 -6.28 -4.41
CA LEU A 224 15.55 -6.67 -3.33
C LEU A 224 16.27 -7.20 -2.09
N GLN A 225 17.59 -7.40 -2.19
CA GLN A 225 18.37 -7.87 -1.06
C GLN A 225 18.45 -6.80 0.01
N CYS A 226 18.39 -7.22 1.28
CA CYS A 226 18.36 -6.32 2.43
C CYS A 226 19.59 -5.38 2.49
N ARG A 227 20.73 -5.73 1.86
CA ARG A 227 21.89 -4.82 1.70
C ARG A 227 21.63 -3.55 0.89
N ASN A 228 20.64 -3.59 -0.02
CA ASN A 228 20.29 -2.49 -0.92
C ASN A 228 19.00 -1.78 -0.46
N CYS A 229 18.46 -2.10 0.72
CA CYS A 229 17.29 -1.43 1.26
C CYS A 229 17.69 -0.19 2.07
N ASP A 230 17.17 0.98 1.68
CA ASP A 230 17.37 2.27 2.37
C ASP A 230 16.62 2.39 3.72
N GLY A 231 16.21 1.27 4.34
CA GLY A 231 15.41 1.22 5.57
C GLY A 231 15.94 0.19 6.58
N ILE A 232 15.25 0.03 7.72
CA ILE A 232 15.69 -0.84 8.82
C ILE A 232 15.59 -2.31 8.40
N CYS A 233 16.67 -2.83 7.82
CA CYS A 233 16.95 -4.24 7.73
C CYS A 233 17.52 -4.71 9.06
N LYS A 234 16.66 -5.12 10.00
CA LYS A 234 17.11 -5.97 11.10
C LYS A 234 17.35 -7.37 10.53
N ALA A 235 18.62 -7.77 10.56
CA ALA A 235 19.12 -9.09 10.24
C ALA A 235 18.35 -10.20 10.96
#